data_AF-A0A852P599-F1
#
_entry.id   AF-A0A852P599-F1
#
_cell.length_a   1.000
_cell.length_b   1.000
_cell.length_c   1.000
_cell.angle_alpha   90.00
_cell.angle_beta   90.00
_cell.angle_gamma   90.00
#
_symmetry.space_group_name_H-M   'P 1'
#
loop_
_entity.id
_entity.type
_entity.pdbx_description
1 polymer ?
#
loop_
_entity_poly.entity_id
_entity_poly.type
_entity_poly.pdbx_seq_one_letter_code
_entity_poly.pdbx_strand_id
1 'polypeptide(L)' 'GKRLPPSVFLLPPPPEESSGPLPTLSLTCLARGFFPADIDVQWQKNQEKIQDFGKSAWNSGPEKE' A
#
# COMPACT_ATOMS: atom_id res chain seq x y z
N GLY A 1 -17.36 -17.26 10.24
CA GLY A 1 -16.00 -17.36 10.82
C GLY A 1 -15.61 -16.04 11.49
N LYS A 2 -14.67 -16.06 12.43
CA LYS A 2 -14.14 -14.86 13.13
C LYS A 2 -13.51 -13.90 12.13
N ARG A 3 -13.72 -12.58 12.27
CA ARG A 3 -13.07 -11.53 11.46
C ARG A 3 -12.23 -10.65 12.38
N LEU A 4 -11.07 -10.23 11.91
CA LEU A 4 -10.15 -9.36 12.67
C LEU A 4 -9.81 -8.15 11.79
N PRO A 5 -10.00 -6.91 12.29
CA PRO A 5 -9.64 -5.71 11.55
C PRO A 5 -8.11 -5.57 11.45
N PRO A 6 -7.58 -5.02 10.34
CA PRO A 6 -6.16 -4.76 10.20
C PRO A 6 -5.70 -3.61 11.09
N SER A 7 -4.51 -3.77 11.64
CA SER A 7 -3.70 -2.61 12.05
C SER A 7 -3.02 -2.06 10.81
N VAL A 8 -3.24 -0.78 10.51
CA VAL A 8 -2.74 -0.11 9.30
C VAL A 8 -1.74 0.96 9.67
N PHE A 9 -0.58 0.95 9.01
CA PHE A 9 0.48 1.93 9.17
C PHE A 9 0.85 2.51 7.81
N LEU A 10 0.91 3.83 7.73
CA LEU A 10 1.40 4.53 6.55
C LEU A 10 2.84 4.95 6.79
N LEU A 11 3.77 4.36 6.05
CA LEU A 11 5.19 4.65 6.18
C LEU A 11 5.57 5.78 5.21
N PRO A 12 6.41 6.74 5.66
CA PRO A 12 6.88 7.82 4.82
C PRO A 12 7.86 7.32 3.74
N PRO A 13 8.14 8.13 2.71
CA PRO A 13 9.21 7.82 1.76
C PRO A 13 10.56 7.67 2.48
N PRO A 14 11.46 6.82 1.98
CA PRO A 14 12.82 6.74 2.48
C PRO A 14 13.52 8.10 2.44
N PRO A 15 14.45 8.38 3.37
CA PRO A 15 15.19 9.65 3.40
C PRO A 15 15.86 9.98 2.06
N GLU A 16 16.39 8.96 1.39
CA GLU A 16 17.06 9.05 0.08
C GLU A 16 16.13 9.55 -1.04
N GLU A 17 14.84 9.18 -1.00
CA GLU A 17 13.82 9.70 -1.92
C GLU A 17 13.36 11.11 -1.54
N SER A 18 13.23 11.36 -0.24
CA SER A 18 12.70 12.64 0.27
C SER A 18 13.67 13.81 0.14
N SER A 19 14.97 13.54 0.19
CA SER A 19 16.03 14.55 0.20
C SER A 19 16.96 14.46 -1.02
N GLY A 20 16.79 13.43 -1.86
CA GLY A 20 17.54 13.25 -3.10
C GLY A 20 16.89 13.94 -4.30
N PRO A 21 17.54 13.92 -5.48
CA PRO A 21 17.01 14.50 -6.71
C PRO A 21 15.92 13.64 -7.38
N LEU A 22 15.35 12.65 -6.65
CA LEU A 22 14.41 11.71 -7.24
C LEU A 22 13.09 12.43 -7.58
N PRO A 23 12.58 12.27 -8.81
CA PRO A 23 11.39 12.98 -9.27
C PRO A 23 10.09 12.42 -8.67
N THR A 24 10.16 11.31 -7.94
CA THR A 24 9.01 10.55 -7.43
C THR A 24 9.26 10.10 -6.00
N LEU A 25 8.18 10.04 -5.21
CA LEU A 25 8.18 9.55 -3.83
C LEU A 25 7.29 8.32 -3.71
N SER A 26 7.75 7.35 -2.93
CA SER A 26 7.00 6.13 -2.63
C SER A 26 6.35 6.21 -1.25
N LEU A 27 5.06 5.87 -1.15
CA LEU A 27 4.36 5.67 0.11
C LEU A 27 4.08 4.18 0.30
N THR A 28 4.31 3.66 1.51
CA THR A 28 4.07 2.25 1.82
C THR A 28 2.94 2.09 2.84
N CYS A 29 1.91 1.33 2.48
CA CYS A 29 0.83 0.95 3.39
C CYS A 29 1.08 -0.46 3.94
N LEU A 30 1.27 -0.58 5.25
CA LEU A 30 1.45 -1.86 5.94
C LEU A 30 0.17 -2.23 6.70
N ALA A 31 -0.51 -3.28 6.25
CA ALA A 31 -1.66 -3.87 6.92
C ALA A 31 -1.26 -5.20 7.58
N ARG A 32 -1.54 -5.39 8.87
CA ARG A 32 -1.21 -6.64 9.60
C ARG A 32 -2.25 -7.04 10.65
N GLY A 33 -2.23 -8.31 11.05
CA GLY A 33 -3.03 -8.84 12.16
C GLY A 33 -4.53 -9.01 11.84
N PHE A 34 -4.89 -9.15 10.56
CA PHE A 34 -6.27 -9.24 10.10
C PHE A 34 -6.63 -10.63 9.60
N PHE A 35 -7.93 -10.89 9.50
CA PHE A 35 -8.49 -12.08 8.87
C PHE A 35 -9.90 -11.78 8.32
N PRO A 36 -10.28 -12.26 7.13
CA PRO A 36 -9.49 -13.12 6.21
C PRO A 36 -8.32 -12.38 5.56
N ALA A 37 -7.41 -13.11 4.92
CA ALA A 37 -6.25 -12.51 4.23
C ALA A 37 -6.65 -11.72 2.96
N ASP A 38 -7.82 -12.01 2.40
CA ASP A 38 -8.36 -11.29 1.25
C ASP A 38 -8.88 -9.91 1.68
N ILE A 39 -8.15 -8.86 1.31
CA ILE A 39 -8.49 -7.46 1.57
C ILE A 39 -8.27 -6.58 0.34
N ASP A 40 -9.04 -5.50 0.27
CA ASP A 40 -8.88 -4.44 -0.72
C ASP A 40 -8.18 -3.22 -0.10
N VAL A 41 -7.17 -2.68 -0.79
CA VAL A 41 -6.48 -1.45 -0.41
C VAL A 41 -6.70 -0.39 -1.48
N GLN A 42 -7.14 0.81 -1.08
CA GLN A 42 -7.38 1.94 -1.97
C GLN A 42 -6.64 3.17 -1.44
N TRP A 43 -5.89 3.86 -2.30
CA TRP A 43 -5.35 5.18 -1.94
C TRP A 43 -6.29 6.30 -2.33
N GLN A 44 -6.22 7.37 -1.54
CA GLN A 44 -6.94 8.60 -1.78
C GLN A 44 -5.97 9.76 -1.64
N LYS A 45 -6.07 10.73 -2.55
CA LYS A 45 -5.38 12.02 -2.44
C LYS A 45 -6.44 13.06 -2.18
N ASN A 46 -6.33 13.80 -1.09
CA ASN A 46 -7.31 14.82 -0.71
C ASN A 46 -8.76 14.28 -0.67
N GLN A 47 -8.96 13.06 -0.16
CA GLN A 47 -10.25 12.35 -0.09
C GLN A 47 -10.81 11.90 -1.45
N GLU A 48 -10.10 12.16 -2.54
CA GLU A 48 -10.45 11.67 -3.87
C GLU A 48 -9.73 10.37 -4.17
N LYS A 49 -10.47 9.35 -4.62
CA LYS A 49 -9.90 8.07 -5.03
C LYS A 49 -9.01 8.28 -6.25
N ILE A 50 -7.77 7.80 -6.16
CA ILE A 50 -6.87 7.78 -7.31
C ILE A 50 -7.32 6.60 -8.19
N GLN A 51 -7.61 6.83 -9.48
CA GLN A 51 -8.06 5.76 -10.37
C GLN A 51 -6.90 5.05 -11.09
N ASP A 52 -5.71 5.67 -11.09
CA ASP A 52 -4.56 5.26 -11.89
C ASP A 52 -3.56 4.35 -11.14
N PHE A 53 -4.05 3.44 -10.29
CA PHE A 53 -3.19 2.41 -9.67
C PHE A 53 -2.70 1.35 -10.67
N GLY A 54 -3.21 1.37 -11.91
CA GLY A 54 -2.90 0.38 -12.95
C GLY A 54 -1.49 0.47 -13.53
N LYS A 55 -0.67 1.47 -13.18
CA LYS A 55 0.70 1.62 -13.69
C LYS A 55 1.80 1.38 -12.66
N SER A 56 1.51 1.51 -11.36
CA SER A 56 2.39 1.02 -10.29
C SER A 56 1.98 -0.42 -9.99
N ALA A 57 2.30 -1.32 -10.92
CA ALA A 57 1.95 -2.73 -10.84
C ALA A 57 2.22 -3.27 -9.42
N TRP A 58 1.17 -3.75 -8.77
CA TRP A 58 1.31 -4.79 -7.78
C TRP A 58 2.16 -5.89 -8.44
N ASN A 59 3.33 -6.18 -7.88
CA ASN A 59 4.01 -7.45 -8.12
C ASN A 59 3.12 -8.53 -7.53
N SER A 60 2.03 -8.84 -8.22
CA SER A 60 1.35 -10.11 -8.10
C SER A 60 2.34 -11.15 -8.60
N GLY A 61 3.18 -11.64 -7.71
CA GLY A 61 3.50 -13.06 -7.77
C GLY A 61 2.28 -13.79 -7.21
N PRO A 62 1.55 -14.60 -8.00
CA PRO A 62 1.21 -15.93 -7.52
C PRO A 62 2.52 -16.74 -7.65
N GLU A 63 2.93 -17.58 -6.71
CA GLU A 63 2.20 -18.74 -6.24
C GLU A 63 2.98 -19.36 -5.07
N LYS A 64 2.25 -19.90 -4.10
CA LYS A 64 2.60 -20.96 -3.14
C LYS A 64 4.07 -21.45 -3.13
N GLU A 65 4.70 -21.44 -1.95
CA GLU A 65 5.53 -22.58 -1.52
C GLU A 65 4.80 -23.30 -0.38
#